data_AF-A0A1K1MIH9-F1
#
_entry.id   AF-A0A1K1MIH9-F1
#
_cell.length_a   1.000
_cell.length_b   1.000
_cell.length_c   1.000
_cell.angle_alpha   90.00
_cell.angle_beta   90.00
_cell.angle_gamma   90.00
#
_symmetry.space_group_name_H-M   'P 1'
#
loop_
_entity.id
_entity.type
_entity.pdbx_description
1 polymer ?
#
loop_
_entity_poly.entity_id
_entity_poly.type
_entity_poly.pdbx_seq_one_letter_code
_entity_poly.pdbx_strand_id
1 'polypeptide(L)'
;MRKNTLTAVALSAVLLLGGCGKVEDNSADTEKTLAAELSDRLDNGDYDISFNISGAAAEDGLSLRIRRFGSDSFMSMDNKGVYTEFVNVDNKTYMIFPEVRCYRITDNSGGFGSTFVKMEKDDKLTDLSEENGRTTEVYTSSDSGGNSTFTFVFDTAKGAEGIEKITEDNGGELTETDVTSVSFSSEPITLPDFSDYDNITDGEPVTDVAQVKFYIYYTFGLNEEEAAAQGLDYNEIAHMKLDEQKRFYKELEEKLKGSESSE
;
A
#
# COMPACT_ATOMS: atom_id res chain seq x y z
N MET A 1 5.45 14.73 20.61
CA MET A 1 4.01 14.63 20.27
C MET A 1 3.94 13.76 19.02
N ARG A 2 4.08 12.43 19.17
CA ARG A 2 4.04 11.46 18.06
C ARG A 2 2.57 11.31 17.64
N LYS A 3 2.20 11.84 16.49
CA LYS A 3 0.85 11.67 15.91
C LYS A 3 0.88 10.44 15.00
N ASN A 4 0.17 9.39 15.42
CA ASN A 4 -0.60 8.45 14.59
C ASN A 4 -0.13 8.22 13.14
N THR A 5 1.10 7.75 12.93
CA THR A 5 1.59 7.38 11.59
C THR A 5 0.90 6.11 11.05
N LEU A 6 0.45 5.19 11.92
CA LEU A 6 -0.32 4.00 11.51
C LEU A 6 -1.64 4.37 10.82
N THR A 7 -2.29 5.45 11.28
CA THR A 7 -3.58 5.91 10.73
C THR A 7 -3.42 6.61 9.40
N ALA A 8 -2.26 7.20 9.12
CA ALA A 8 -2.01 7.95 7.89
C ALA A 8 -1.72 7.01 6.71
N VAL A 9 -0.87 5.97 6.86
CA VAL A 9 -0.47 5.13 5.72
C VAL A 9 -1.63 4.25 5.21
N ALA A 10 -2.44 3.69 6.12
CA ALA A 10 -3.63 2.91 5.74
C ALA A 10 -4.77 3.77 5.16
N LEU A 11 -4.93 5.03 5.62
CA LEU A 11 -5.85 5.97 4.97
C LEU A 11 -5.27 6.56 3.68
N SER A 12 -3.97 6.76 3.54
CA SER A 12 -3.35 7.31 2.32
C SER A 12 -3.41 6.31 1.16
N ALA A 13 -3.26 5.01 1.44
CA ALA A 13 -3.52 3.96 0.47
C ALA A 13 -4.99 3.93 0.00
N VAL A 14 -5.93 4.38 0.85
CA VAL A 14 -7.36 4.52 0.54
C VAL A 14 -7.72 5.91 -0.03
N LEU A 15 -6.93 6.96 0.21
CA LEU A 15 -7.20 8.34 -0.21
C LEU A 15 -6.61 8.68 -1.60
N LEU A 16 -5.75 7.84 -2.17
CA LEU A 16 -5.28 7.95 -3.56
C LEU A 16 -6.25 7.34 -4.60
N LEU A 17 -7.45 6.90 -4.17
CA LEU A 17 -8.45 6.20 -4.99
C LEU A 17 -9.26 7.09 -5.96
N GLY A 18 -8.67 8.17 -6.50
CA GLY A 18 -9.41 9.15 -7.30
C GLY A 18 -8.66 9.67 -8.52
N GLY A 19 -8.54 8.86 -9.57
CA GLY A 19 -7.86 9.26 -10.81
C GLY A 19 -8.39 8.57 -12.07
N CYS A 20 -9.68 8.65 -12.34
CA CYS A 20 -10.22 8.23 -13.65
C CYS A 20 -10.02 9.38 -14.65
N GLY A 21 -8.83 9.45 -15.25
CA GLY A 21 -8.53 10.34 -16.38
C GLY A 21 -8.48 9.53 -17.67
N LYS A 22 -9.45 9.72 -18.57
CA LYS A 22 -9.32 9.25 -19.96
C LYS A 22 -8.16 9.98 -20.62
N VAL A 23 -7.18 9.24 -21.13
CA VAL A 23 -6.11 9.79 -21.98
C VAL A 23 -6.67 9.94 -23.40
N GLU A 24 -6.81 11.17 -23.87
CA GLU A 24 -6.91 11.46 -25.30
C GLU A 24 -5.53 11.35 -25.93
N ASP A 25 -5.45 10.46 -26.93
CA ASP A 25 -4.29 10.14 -27.75
C ASP A 25 -3.92 11.33 -28.65
N ASN A 26 -2.70 11.85 -28.50
CA ASN A 26 -2.11 12.76 -29.46
C ASN A 26 -0.75 12.20 -29.87
N SER A 27 -0.79 11.46 -30.98
CA SER A 27 0.35 10.84 -31.63
C SER A 27 1.41 11.86 -32.06
N ALA A 28 2.63 11.69 -31.57
CA ALA A 28 3.86 11.96 -32.30
C ALA A 28 4.89 10.87 -31.91
N ASP A 29 5.48 10.23 -32.91
CA ASP A 29 6.56 9.22 -32.80
C ASP A 29 7.83 9.83 -32.17
N THR A 30 7.78 10.07 -30.87
CA THR A 30 8.95 10.14 -29.99
C THR A 30 9.13 8.76 -29.41
N GLU A 31 10.34 8.21 -29.54
CA GLU A 31 10.77 6.97 -28.88
C GLU A 31 10.29 7.00 -27.43
N LYS A 32 9.36 6.10 -27.07
CA LYS A 32 8.76 6.08 -25.73
C LYS A 32 9.86 5.69 -24.74
N THR A 33 10.05 6.52 -23.73
CA THR A 33 10.91 6.23 -22.58
C THR A 33 10.43 4.97 -21.84
N LEU A 34 11.32 4.34 -21.07
CA LEU A 34 10.99 3.14 -20.31
C LEU A 34 9.95 3.42 -19.23
N ALA A 35 9.97 4.59 -18.58
CA ALA A 35 8.95 4.97 -17.60
C ALA A 35 7.58 5.23 -18.26
N ALA A 36 7.56 5.80 -19.47
CA ALA A 36 6.31 5.95 -20.23
C ALA A 36 5.75 4.57 -20.66
N GLU A 37 6.60 3.66 -21.12
CA GLU A 37 6.18 2.29 -21.44
C GLU A 37 5.65 1.55 -20.19
N LEU A 38 6.34 1.66 -19.06
CA LEU A 38 5.90 1.11 -17.78
C LEU A 38 4.51 1.64 -17.41
N SER A 39 4.32 2.97 -17.45
CA SER A 39 3.03 3.61 -17.17
C SER A 39 1.91 3.11 -18.08
N ASP A 40 2.16 3.06 -19.39
CA ASP A 40 1.19 2.56 -20.38
C ASP A 40 0.78 1.11 -20.11
N ARG A 41 1.74 0.26 -19.74
CA ARG A 41 1.47 -1.16 -19.44
C ARG A 41 0.69 -1.33 -18.15
N LEU A 42 0.98 -0.54 -17.12
CA LEU A 42 0.22 -0.56 -15.87
C LEU A 42 -1.20 -0.01 -16.02
N ASP A 43 -1.42 0.94 -16.94
CA ASP A 43 -2.74 1.51 -17.20
C ASP A 43 -3.66 0.57 -18.02
N ASN A 44 -3.07 -0.20 -18.95
CA ASN A 44 -3.83 -0.92 -19.97
C ASN A 44 -3.71 -2.45 -19.90
N GLY A 45 -2.87 -2.99 -19.04
CA GLY A 45 -2.53 -4.41 -19.01
C GLY A 45 -2.76 -5.09 -17.66
N ASP A 46 -2.60 -6.42 -17.70
CA ASP A 46 -2.50 -7.25 -16.50
C ASP A 46 -1.06 -7.21 -15.99
N TYR A 47 -0.89 -7.17 -14.68
CA TYR A 47 0.44 -7.11 -14.08
C TYR A 47 0.50 -7.67 -12.66
N ASP A 48 1.73 -7.91 -12.22
CA ASP A 48 2.12 -8.23 -10.86
C ASP A 48 3.41 -7.47 -10.54
N ILE A 49 3.34 -6.53 -9.60
CA ILE A 49 4.45 -5.67 -9.23
C ILE A 49 4.61 -5.67 -7.71
N SER A 50 5.83 -5.83 -7.23
CA SER A 50 6.16 -5.78 -5.80
C SER A 50 7.27 -4.77 -5.56
N PHE A 51 7.17 -4.01 -4.47
CA PHE A 51 8.10 -2.95 -4.13
C PHE A 51 8.13 -2.65 -2.64
N ASN A 52 9.25 -2.11 -2.18
CA ASN A 52 9.44 -1.62 -0.83
C ASN A 52 9.57 -0.09 -0.88
N ILE A 53 8.78 0.62 -0.08
CA ILE A 53 8.84 2.08 0.05
C ILE A 53 9.52 2.44 1.36
N SER A 54 10.40 3.44 1.33
CA SER A 54 11.03 4.03 2.50
C SER A 54 11.14 5.55 2.36
N GLY A 55 11.50 6.25 3.44
CA GLY A 55 11.71 7.70 3.46
C GLY A 55 10.48 8.46 3.97
N ALA A 56 10.23 9.64 3.43
CA ALA A 56 9.21 10.57 3.95
C ALA A 56 7.79 9.97 3.96
N ALA A 57 7.45 9.14 2.95
CA ALA A 57 6.15 8.46 2.88
C ALA A 57 6.05 7.22 3.78
N ALA A 58 7.19 6.63 4.20
CA ALA A 58 7.25 5.38 4.94
C ALA A 58 8.52 5.35 5.81
N GLU A 59 8.52 6.10 6.92
CA GLU A 59 9.69 6.29 7.80
C GLU A 59 10.31 4.96 8.26
N ASP A 60 9.48 3.92 8.41
CA ASP A 60 9.87 2.61 8.93
C ASP A 60 9.75 1.47 7.90
N GLY A 61 9.63 1.82 6.61
CA GLY A 61 9.49 0.86 5.53
C GLY A 61 8.07 0.34 5.33
N LEU A 62 7.69 0.11 4.07
CA LEU A 62 6.39 -0.41 3.65
C LEU A 62 6.60 -1.39 2.51
N SER A 63 6.16 -2.64 2.66
CA SER A 63 6.22 -3.61 1.56
C SER A 63 4.86 -3.72 0.88
N LEU A 64 4.84 -3.59 -0.45
CA LEU A 64 3.63 -3.64 -1.26
C LEU A 64 3.78 -4.66 -2.39
N ARG A 65 2.67 -5.34 -2.71
CA ARG A 65 2.49 -6.08 -3.96
C ARG A 65 1.14 -5.71 -4.54
N ILE A 66 1.10 -5.35 -5.81
CA ILE A 66 -0.09 -5.00 -6.55
C ILE A 66 -0.22 -5.94 -7.74
N ARG A 67 -1.41 -6.52 -7.90
CA ARG A 67 -1.78 -7.34 -9.04
C ARG A 67 -3.02 -6.81 -9.70
N ARG A 68 -3.06 -6.87 -11.02
CA ARG A 68 -4.23 -6.56 -11.84
C ARG A 68 -4.49 -7.70 -12.82
N PHE A 69 -5.75 -8.11 -12.91
CA PHE A 69 -6.23 -9.05 -13.92
C PHE A 69 -7.60 -8.58 -14.44
N GLY A 70 -7.64 -8.06 -15.66
CA GLY A 70 -8.83 -7.44 -16.24
C GLY A 70 -9.30 -6.22 -15.44
N SER A 71 -10.51 -6.33 -14.88
CA SER A 71 -11.09 -5.32 -13.97
C SER A 71 -10.74 -5.53 -12.52
N ASP A 72 -10.23 -6.71 -12.17
CA ASP A 72 -10.01 -7.10 -10.79
C ASP A 72 -8.60 -6.71 -10.37
N SER A 73 -8.44 -6.40 -9.08
CA SER A 73 -7.15 -6.00 -8.53
C SER A 73 -6.94 -6.55 -7.13
N PHE A 74 -5.69 -6.85 -6.80
CA PHE A 74 -5.25 -7.28 -5.49
C PHE A 74 -4.10 -6.38 -5.03
N MET A 75 -4.08 -6.03 -3.76
CA MET A 75 -2.95 -5.38 -3.13
C MET A 75 -2.68 -6.05 -1.79
N SER A 76 -1.44 -6.45 -1.52
CA SER A 76 -1.00 -6.77 -0.17
C SER A 76 -0.07 -5.70 0.35
N MET A 77 -0.22 -5.35 1.62
CA MET A 77 0.55 -4.35 2.32
C MET A 77 1.05 -4.95 3.63
N ASP A 78 2.36 -4.88 3.86
CA ASP A 78 2.97 -5.11 5.17
C ASP A 78 3.51 -3.77 5.68
N ASN A 79 2.89 -3.29 6.75
CA ASN A 79 3.29 -2.09 7.46
C ASN A 79 3.53 -2.43 8.94
N LYS A 80 4.79 -2.60 9.33
CA LYS A 80 5.20 -2.90 10.71
C LYS A 80 4.53 -4.14 11.30
N GLY A 81 4.46 -5.23 10.54
CA GLY A 81 3.83 -6.47 11.01
C GLY A 81 2.31 -6.46 10.92
N VAL A 82 1.70 -5.35 10.49
CA VAL A 82 0.29 -5.34 10.06
C VAL A 82 0.24 -5.72 8.58
N TYR A 83 0.09 -7.01 8.32
CA TYR A 83 -0.26 -7.53 7.02
C TYR A 83 -1.75 -7.33 6.71
N THR A 84 -2.03 -6.61 5.63
CA THR A 84 -3.39 -6.36 5.12
C THR A 84 -3.46 -6.69 3.64
N GLU A 85 -4.48 -7.41 3.23
CA GLU A 85 -4.79 -7.65 1.82
C GLU A 85 -6.03 -6.85 1.42
N PHE A 86 -6.04 -6.39 0.18
CA PHE A 86 -7.17 -5.74 -0.43
C PHE A 86 -7.48 -6.45 -1.74
N VAL A 87 -8.72 -6.87 -1.92
CA VAL A 87 -9.20 -7.53 -3.15
C VAL A 87 -10.36 -6.73 -3.71
N ASN A 88 -10.27 -6.32 -4.98
CA ASN A 88 -11.38 -5.75 -5.73
C ASN A 88 -11.86 -6.76 -6.76
N VAL A 89 -13.07 -7.25 -6.58
CA VAL A 89 -13.77 -8.16 -7.50
C VAL A 89 -15.25 -7.79 -7.46
N ASP A 90 -15.93 -7.82 -8.61
CA ASP A 90 -17.37 -7.56 -8.73
C ASP A 90 -17.83 -6.21 -8.13
N ASN A 91 -17.05 -5.14 -8.34
CA ASN A 91 -17.29 -3.79 -7.80
C ASN A 91 -17.37 -3.69 -6.27
N LYS A 92 -16.75 -4.64 -5.56
CA LYS A 92 -16.60 -4.61 -4.11
C LYS A 92 -15.13 -4.61 -3.74
N THR A 93 -14.79 -3.85 -2.70
CA THR A 93 -13.49 -3.94 -2.04
C THR A 93 -13.61 -4.81 -0.79
N TYR A 94 -12.79 -5.84 -0.72
CA TYR A 94 -12.59 -6.69 0.45
C TYR A 94 -11.26 -6.29 1.08
N MET A 95 -11.31 -5.69 2.26
CA MET A 95 -10.15 -5.45 3.11
C MET A 95 -10.04 -6.63 4.07
N ILE A 96 -8.93 -7.36 4.01
CA ILE A 96 -8.75 -8.65 4.66
C ILE A 96 -7.54 -8.54 5.58
N PHE A 97 -7.70 -9.07 6.80
CA PHE A 97 -6.67 -9.14 7.82
C PHE A 97 -6.41 -10.62 8.12
N PRO A 98 -5.56 -11.31 7.33
CA PRO A 98 -5.41 -12.76 7.41
C PRO A 98 -4.97 -13.26 8.79
N GLU A 99 -4.13 -12.49 9.48
CA GLU A 99 -3.55 -12.87 10.77
C GLU A 99 -4.57 -12.93 11.91
N VAL A 100 -5.63 -12.13 11.83
CA VAL A 100 -6.73 -12.11 12.82
C VAL A 100 -8.04 -12.63 12.25
N ARG A 101 -8.01 -13.24 11.06
CA ARG A 101 -9.18 -13.82 10.39
C ARG A 101 -10.38 -12.87 10.36
N CYS A 102 -10.13 -11.61 10.04
CA CYS A 102 -11.17 -10.59 9.91
C CYS A 102 -11.21 -10.06 8.48
N TYR A 103 -12.39 -9.63 8.03
CA TYR A 103 -12.52 -8.90 6.77
C TYR A 103 -13.64 -7.87 6.81
N ARG A 104 -13.50 -6.84 5.99
CA ARG A 104 -14.50 -5.80 5.77
C ARG A 104 -14.78 -5.69 4.28
N ILE A 105 -16.06 -5.62 3.94
CA ILE A 105 -16.54 -5.30 2.60
C ILE A 105 -16.97 -3.84 2.57
N THR A 106 -16.57 -3.12 1.53
CA THR A 106 -17.10 -1.80 1.20
C THR A 106 -17.60 -1.73 -0.24
N ASP A 107 -18.65 -0.95 -0.46
CA ASP A 107 -19.09 -0.55 -1.79
C ASP A 107 -18.12 0.51 -2.31
N ASN A 108 -17.01 0.07 -2.90
CA ASN A 108 -16.10 0.94 -3.63
C ASN A 108 -15.47 0.15 -4.78
N SER A 109 -15.42 0.76 -5.95
CA SER A 109 -14.99 0.13 -7.21
C SER A 109 -13.66 0.72 -7.72
N GLY A 110 -12.94 1.48 -6.89
CA GLY A 110 -11.61 1.97 -7.23
C GLY A 110 -10.63 0.80 -7.26
N GLY A 111 -10.24 0.35 -8.46
CA GLY A 111 -9.14 -0.61 -8.62
C GLY A 111 -7.88 -0.12 -7.90
N PHE A 112 -7.09 -1.06 -7.35
CA PHE A 112 -5.76 -0.72 -6.83
C PHE A 112 -4.88 -0.43 -8.04
N GLY A 113 -4.62 0.87 -8.25
CA GLY A 113 -4.01 1.39 -9.46
C GLY A 113 -2.61 1.95 -9.21
N SER A 114 -1.89 2.09 -10.32
CA SER A 114 -0.46 2.43 -10.52
C SER A 114 0.06 3.71 -9.88
N THR A 115 -0.68 4.38 -9.00
CA THR A 115 -0.33 5.70 -8.45
C THR A 115 1.06 5.76 -7.81
N PHE A 116 1.61 4.64 -7.35
CA PHE A 116 2.97 4.56 -6.78
C PHE A 116 4.10 4.52 -7.82
N VAL A 117 3.78 4.18 -9.06
CA VAL A 117 4.76 3.87 -10.13
C VAL A 117 4.47 4.67 -11.41
N LYS A 118 3.38 5.44 -11.41
CA LYS A 118 2.84 6.12 -12.59
C LYS A 118 3.48 7.49 -12.77
N MET A 119 3.75 7.80 -14.02
CA MET A 119 3.99 9.17 -14.47
C MET A 119 2.66 9.87 -14.77
N GLU A 120 2.56 11.12 -14.34
CA GLU A 120 1.46 11.99 -14.73
C GLU A 120 1.69 12.60 -16.12
N LYS A 121 0.60 13.01 -16.77
CA LYS A 121 0.65 13.54 -18.14
C LYS A 121 1.54 14.79 -18.29
N ASP A 122 1.63 15.57 -17.22
CA ASP A 122 2.38 16.84 -17.22
C ASP A 122 3.83 16.69 -16.76
N ASP A 123 4.27 15.46 -16.44
CA ASP A 123 5.65 15.15 -16.09
C ASP A 123 6.56 15.31 -17.31
N LYS A 124 7.62 16.10 -17.14
CA LYS A 124 8.57 16.39 -18.23
C LYS A 124 9.88 15.69 -17.97
N LEU A 125 10.33 14.90 -18.94
CA LEU A 125 11.69 14.36 -18.97
C LEU A 125 12.70 15.52 -18.98
N THR A 126 13.55 15.58 -17.98
CA THR A 126 14.60 16.60 -17.82
C THR A 126 16.00 16.03 -18.01
N ASP A 127 16.20 14.74 -17.75
CA ASP A 127 17.45 14.05 -18.02
C ASP A 127 17.21 12.58 -18.42
N LEU A 128 18.11 12.07 -19.27
CA LEU A 128 18.12 10.68 -19.72
C LEU A 128 19.58 10.25 -19.90
N SER A 129 19.98 9.23 -19.15
CA SER A 129 21.33 8.67 -19.23
C SER A 129 21.31 7.15 -19.25
N GLU A 130 22.34 6.56 -19.85
CA GLU A 130 22.58 5.12 -19.84
C GLU A 130 24.02 4.87 -19.41
N GLU A 131 24.22 4.22 -18.27
CA GLU A 131 25.53 3.91 -17.71
C GLU A 131 25.54 2.53 -17.05
N ASN A 132 26.58 1.74 -17.29
CA ASN A 132 26.79 0.43 -16.65
C ASN A 132 25.60 -0.55 -16.78
N GLY A 133 24.90 -0.51 -17.93
CA GLY A 133 23.73 -1.35 -18.19
C GLY A 133 22.46 -0.90 -17.46
N ARG A 134 22.45 0.35 -16.97
CA ARG A 134 21.27 0.98 -16.38
C ARG A 134 20.85 2.19 -17.19
N THR A 135 19.54 2.32 -17.40
CA THR A 135 18.92 3.53 -17.95
C THR A 135 18.33 4.32 -16.79
N THR A 136 18.73 5.58 -16.65
CA THR A 136 18.17 6.51 -15.64
C THR A 136 17.39 7.60 -16.34
N GLU A 137 16.14 7.77 -15.95
CA GLU A 137 15.23 8.78 -16.48
C GLU A 137 14.81 9.72 -15.36
N VAL A 138 15.00 11.02 -15.54
CA VAL A 138 14.62 12.04 -14.55
C VAL A 138 13.50 12.88 -15.12
N TYR A 139 12.44 13.02 -14.34
CA TYR A 139 11.25 13.78 -14.67
C TYR A 139 11.02 14.88 -13.64
N THR A 140 10.52 16.02 -14.09
CA THR A 140 10.04 17.08 -13.20
C THR A 140 8.54 17.24 -13.39
N SER A 141 7.82 17.13 -12.29
CA SER A 141 6.40 17.42 -12.21
C SER A 141 6.20 18.84 -11.69
N SER A 142 5.25 19.56 -12.28
CA SER A 142 4.93 20.94 -11.92
C SER A 142 3.52 21.02 -11.37
N ASP A 143 3.31 20.38 -10.22
CA ASP A 143 2.05 20.44 -9.51
C ASP A 143 1.92 21.70 -8.66
N SER A 144 0.69 22.09 -8.40
CA SER A 144 0.23 23.41 -7.89
C SER A 144 0.72 23.84 -6.49
N GLY A 145 1.82 23.30 -5.98
CA GLY A 145 2.48 23.66 -4.72
C GLY A 145 4.02 23.61 -4.72
N GLY A 146 4.66 23.12 -5.78
CA GLY A 146 6.13 22.96 -5.86
C GLY A 146 6.56 22.11 -7.06
N ASN A 147 7.87 22.08 -7.36
CA ASN A 147 8.41 21.16 -8.37
C ASN A 147 8.83 19.87 -7.67
N SER A 148 8.17 18.75 -7.98
CA SER A 148 8.64 17.42 -7.58
C SER A 148 9.55 16.85 -8.67
N THR A 149 10.57 16.09 -8.27
CA THR A 149 11.45 15.37 -9.21
C THR A 149 11.29 13.88 -9.01
N PHE A 150 11.07 13.15 -10.09
CA PHE A 150 11.01 11.69 -10.12
C PHE A 150 12.21 11.14 -10.86
N THR A 151 12.91 10.19 -10.26
CA THR A 151 14.02 9.47 -10.91
C THR A 151 13.67 7.99 -11.01
N PHE A 152 13.67 7.46 -12.22
CA PHE A 152 13.45 6.04 -12.50
C PHE A 152 14.77 5.41 -12.94
N VAL A 153 15.09 4.24 -12.40
CA VAL A 153 16.29 3.47 -12.75
C VAL A 153 15.87 2.09 -13.24
N PHE A 154 16.29 1.74 -14.45
CA PHE A 154 15.97 0.48 -15.13
C PHE A 154 17.23 -0.32 -15.45
N ASP A 155 17.14 -1.65 -15.37
CA ASP A 155 18.03 -2.58 -16.08
C ASP A 155 17.75 -2.50 -17.58
N THR A 156 18.68 -1.91 -18.34
CA THR A 156 18.52 -1.63 -19.77
C THR A 156 18.19 -2.89 -20.58
N ALA A 157 18.71 -4.05 -20.18
CA ALA A 157 18.51 -5.31 -20.91
C ALA A 157 17.07 -5.85 -20.80
N LYS A 158 16.31 -5.41 -19.79
CA LYS A 158 14.94 -5.87 -19.49
C LYS A 158 13.86 -4.87 -19.91
N GLY A 159 14.24 -3.69 -20.40
CA GLY A 159 13.29 -2.64 -20.77
C GLY A 159 12.41 -2.20 -19.58
N ALA A 160 11.12 -1.97 -19.81
CA ALA A 160 10.19 -1.51 -18.77
C ALA A 160 9.98 -2.50 -17.62
N GLU A 161 10.11 -3.82 -17.85
CA GLU A 161 10.10 -4.84 -16.79
C GLU A 161 11.36 -4.76 -15.89
N GLY A 162 12.39 -4.06 -16.38
CA GLY A 162 13.66 -3.87 -15.70
C GLY A 162 13.68 -2.76 -14.66
N ILE A 163 12.54 -2.14 -14.31
CA ILE A 163 12.51 -1.10 -13.28
C ILE A 163 13.07 -1.66 -11.95
N GLU A 164 14.10 -0.99 -11.42
CA GLU A 164 14.78 -1.37 -10.18
C GLU A 164 14.42 -0.40 -9.04
N LYS A 165 14.35 0.92 -9.34
CA LYS A 165 14.16 1.95 -8.32
C LYS A 165 13.41 3.16 -8.86
N ILE A 166 12.59 3.75 -7.98
CA ILE A 166 11.92 5.04 -8.19
C ILE A 166 12.25 5.92 -6.99
N THR A 167 12.69 7.14 -7.23
CA THR A 167 12.91 8.14 -6.19
C THR A 167 12.06 9.37 -6.48
N GLU A 168 11.26 9.78 -5.50
CA GLU A 168 10.54 11.05 -5.51
C GLU A 168 11.23 12.02 -4.56
N ASP A 169 11.55 13.22 -5.05
CA ASP A 169 12.01 14.36 -4.26
C ASP A 169 10.95 15.47 -4.33
N ASN A 170 10.28 15.72 -3.21
CA ASN A 170 9.33 16.80 -3.04
C ASN A 170 9.92 17.90 -2.15
N GLY A 171 10.82 18.70 -2.70
CA GLY A 171 11.41 19.84 -1.98
C GLY A 171 12.33 19.44 -0.81
N GLY A 172 13.01 18.30 -0.92
CA GLY A 172 13.91 17.75 0.08
C GLY A 172 13.32 16.61 0.92
N GLU A 173 12.01 16.35 0.78
CA GLU A 173 11.38 15.14 1.32
C GLU A 173 11.51 14.01 0.30
N LEU A 174 12.43 13.08 0.58
CA LEU A 174 12.75 11.97 -0.29
C LEU A 174 11.90 10.73 0.06
N THR A 175 11.26 10.16 -0.95
CA THR A 175 10.66 8.83 -0.90
C THR A 175 11.40 7.93 -1.86
N GLU A 176 11.85 6.77 -1.37
CA GLU A 176 12.53 5.76 -2.18
C GLU A 176 11.65 4.52 -2.31
N THR A 177 11.47 4.05 -3.54
CA THR A 177 10.75 2.82 -3.87
C THR A 177 11.69 1.87 -4.57
N ASP A 178 12.06 0.79 -3.89
CA ASP A 178 12.84 -0.30 -4.46
C ASP A 178 11.89 -1.34 -5.06
N VAL A 179 11.96 -1.53 -6.37
CA VAL A 179 11.11 -2.49 -7.08
C VAL A 179 11.75 -3.87 -7.02
N THR A 180 11.04 -4.82 -6.41
CA THR A 180 11.55 -6.18 -6.15
C THR A 180 11.17 -7.16 -7.25
N SER A 181 10.04 -6.95 -7.93
CA SER A 181 9.64 -7.75 -9.09
C SER A 181 8.61 -7.02 -9.95
N VAL A 182 8.67 -7.21 -11.27
CA VAL A 182 7.63 -6.81 -12.23
C VAL A 182 7.34 -7.94 -13.19
N SER A 183 6.06 -8.17 -13.48
CA SER A 183 5.60 -8.98 -14.59
C SER A 183 4.40 -8.30 -15.25
N PHE A 184 4.42 -8.19 -16.58
CA PHE A 184 3.24 -7.75 -17.37
C PHE A 184 2.33 -8.92 -17.74
N SER A 185 2.14 -9.81 -16.78
CA SER A 185 1.16 -10.89 -16.80
C SER A 185 0.72 -11.17 -15.37
N SER A 186 -0.55 -11.52 -15.18
CA SER A 186 -1.09 -11.87 -13.87
C SER A 186 -2.06 -13.04 -14.00
N GLU A 187 -2.23 -13.77 -12.90
CA GLU A 187 -3.26 -14.80 -12.80
C GLU A 187 -4.60 -14.18 -12.37
N PRO A 188 -5.74 -14.83 -12.69
CA PRO A 188 -7.04 -14.44 -12.18
C PRO A 188 -7.03 -14.24 -10.67
N ILE A 189 -7.72 -13.18 -10.23
CA ILE A 189 -7.81 -12.82 -8.82
C ILE A 189 -9.07 -13.47 -8.25
N THR A 190 -8.90 -14.19 -7.16
CA THR A 190 -10.00 -14.90 -6.48
C THR A 190 -10.06 -14.47 -5.03
N LEU A 191 -11.26 -14.44 -4.46
CA LEU A 191 -11.44 -14.25 -3.03
C LEU A 191 -11.00 -15.50 -2.27
N PRO A 192 -10.44 -15.34 -1.06
CA PRO A 192 -10.21 -16.47 -0.16
C PRO A 192 -11.55 -17.04 0.33
N ASP A 193 -11.50 -18.25 0.90
CA ASP A 193 -12.64 -18.78 1.64
C ASP A 193 -12.77 -18.02 2.97
N PHE A 194 -13.89 -17.34 3.14
CA PHE A 194 -14.20 -16.56 4.35
C PHE A 194 -14.98 -17.37 5.41
N SER A 195 -15.13 -18.69 5.24
CA SER A 195 -15.91 -19.52 6.15
C SER A 195 -15.40 -19.52 7.60
N ASP A 196 -14.10 -19.27 7.79
CA ASP A 196 -13.42 -19.12 9.08
C ASP A 196 -13.07 -17.66 9.44
N TYR A 197 -13.61 -16.67 8.71
CA TYR A 197 -13.36 -15.25 8.96
C TYR A 197 -14.56 -14.54 9.59
N ASP A 198 -14.27 -13.62 10.51
CA ASP A 198 -15.24 -12.67 11.05
C ASP A 198 -15.46 -11.49 10.10
N ASN A 199 -16.72 -11.21 9.78
CA ASN A 199 -17.11 -10.04 8.99
C ASN A 199 -17.27 -8.82 9.92
N ILE A 200 -16.36 -7.86 9.78
CA ILE A 200 -16.35 -6.60 10.55
C ILE A 200 -16.91 -5.42 9.73
N THR A 201 -17.73 -5.69 8.71
CA THR A 201 -18.50 -4.64 8.00
C THR A 201 -19.49 -3.97 8.94
N ASP A 202 -19.63 -2.64 8.80
CA ASP A 202 -20.54 -1.85 9.60
C ASP A 202 -21.98 -2.38 9.50
N GLY A 203 -22.58 -2.69 10.65
CA GLY A 203 -23.96 -3.20 10.72
C GLY A 203 -24.08 -4.73 10.65
N GLU A 204 -22.98 -5.45 10.39
CA GLU A 204 -22.95 -6.91 10.46
C GLU A 204 -22.75 -7.39 11.92
N PRO A 205 -23.35 -8.54 12.29
CA PRO A 205 -23.11 -9.12 13.60
C PRO A 205 -21.68 -9.63 13.69
N VAL A 206 -20.90 -9.06 14.60
CA VAL A 206 -19.54 -9.49 14.90
C VAL A 206 -19.40 -9.75 16.39
N THR A 207 -18.61 -10.77 16.76
CA THR A 207 -18.38 -11.09 18.17
C THR A 207 -17.53 -10.01 18.83
N ASP A 208 -17.76 -9.75 20.12
CA ASP A 208 -16.94 -8.80 20.89
C ASP A 208 -15.45 -9.19 20.87
N VAL A 209 -15.15 -10.48 20.85
CA VAL A 209 -13.78 -11.01 20.76
C VAL A 209 -13.13 -10.66 19.42
N ALA A 210 -13.85 -10.82 18.30
CA ALA A 210 -13.34 -10.46 16.98
C ALA A 210 -13.08 -8.95 16.85
N GLN A 211 -13.96 -8.11 17.42
CA GLN A 211 -13.74 -6.66 17.47
C GLN A 211 -12.47 -6.30 18.24
N VAL A 212 -12.24 -6.95 19.39
CA VAL A 212 -11.04 -6.74 20.21
C VAL A 212 -9.78 -7.19 19.46
N LYS A 213 -9.79 -8.38 18.84
CA LYS A 213 -8.68 -8.88 18.02
C LYS A 213 -8.33 -7.90 16.92
N PHE A 214 -9.34 -7.51 16.13
CA PHE A 214 -9.17 -6.55 15.06
C PHE A 214 -8.62 -5.22 15.56
N TYR A 215 -9.18 -4.66 16.64
CA TYR A 215 -8.72 -3.40 17.19
C TYR A 215 -7.27 -3.47 17.66
N ILE A 216 -6.87 -4.55 18.36
CA ILE A 216 -5.50 -4.71 18.86
C ILE A 216 -4.51 -4.83 17.70
N TYR A 217 -4.82 -5.69 16.72
CA TYR A 217 -3.97 -5.88 15.55
C TYR A 217 -3.85 -4.59 14.74
N TYR A 218 -4.97 -3.97 14.40
CA TYR A 218 -4.98 -2.75 13.58
C TYR A 218 -4.35 -1.54 14.28
N THR A 219 -4.52 -1.40 15.59
CA THR A 219 -4.05 -0.21 16.33
C THR A 219 -2.61 -0.35 16.81
N PHE A 220 -2.21 -1.56 17.22
CA PHE A 220 -0.92 -1.80 17.89
C PHE A 220 0.04 -2.65 17.06
N GLY A 221 -0.40 -3.22 15.94
CA GLY A 221 0.43 -4.11 15.14
C GLY A 221 0.79 -5.42 15.81
N LEU A 222 -0.04 -5.87 16.76
CA LEU A 222 0.18 -7.12 17.48
C LEU A 222 -0.69 -8.22 16.89
N ASN A 223 -0.07 -9.22 16.29
CA ASN A 223 -0.75 -10.45 15.92
C ASN A 223 -1.11 -11.28 17.16
N GLU A 224 -1.82 -12.41 16.99
CA GLU A 224 -2.27 -13.21 18.14
C GLU A 224 -1.13 -13.76 18.99
N GLU A 225 0.00 -14.13 18.37
CA GLU A 225 1.18 -14.64 19.09
C GLU A 225 1.84 -13.53 19.93
N GLU A 226 2.00 -12.34 19.34
CA GLU A 226 2.60 -11.19 20.01
C GLU A 226 1.69 -10.65 21.12
N ALA A 227 0.38 -10.59 20.88
CA ALA A 227 -0.60 -10.23 21.90
C ALA A 227 -0.56 -11.23 23.07
N ALA A 228 -0.48 -12.53 22.79
CA ALA A 228 -0.32 -13.55 23.83
C ALA A 228 1.00 -13.38 24.60
N ALA A 229 2.10 -13.06 23.92
CA ALA A 229 3.40 -12.78 24.55
C ALA A 229 3.37 -11.53 25.45
N GLN A 230 2.50 -10.56 25.15
CA GLN A 230 2.23 -9.40 26.00
C GLN A 230 1.27 -9.71 27.16
N GLY A 231 0.76 -10.95 27.24
CA GLY A 231 -0.18 -11.41 28.28
C GLY A 231 -1.63 -10.97 28.02
N LEU A 232 -2.00 -10.69 26.76
CA LEU A 232 -3.34 -10.26 26.41
C LEU A 232 -4.27 -11.47 26.22
N ASP A 233 -5.43 -11.44 26.88
CA ASP A 233 -6.52 -12.37 26.64
C ASP A 233 -7.71 -11.62 26.02
N TYR A 234 -7.99 -11.92 24.75
CA TYR A 234 -9.07 -11.27 24.01
C TYR A 234 -10.46 -11.53 24.62
N ASN A 235 -10.69 -12.71 25.24
CA ASN A 235 -11.95 -12.99 25.90
C ASN A 235 -12.10 -12.11 27.13
N GLU A 236 -11.06 -11.98 27.96
CA GLU A 236 -11.12 -11.12 29.14
C GLU A 236 -11.40 -9.67 28.75
N ILE A 237 -10.68 -9.15 27.75
CA ILE A 237 -10.84 -7.77 27.26
C ILE A 237 -12.25 -7.56 26.67
N ALA A 238 -12.77 -8.51 25.89
CA ALA A 238 -14.11 -8.42 25.31
C ALA A 238 -15.22 -8.32 26.37
N HIS A 239 -15.02 -8.90 27.56
CA HIS A 239 -16.00 -8.86 28.66
C HIS A 239 -15.80 -7.67 29.63
N MET A 240 -14.77 -6.83 29.41
CA MET A 240 -14.60 -5.59 30.17
C MET A 240 -15.69 -4.57 29.82
N LYS A 241 -16.00 -3.66 30.75
CA LYS A 241 -16.85 -2.51 30.41
C LYS A 241 -16.11 -1.59 29.45
N LEU A 242 -16.85 -0.85 28.61
CA LEU A 242 -16.26 0.05 27.61
C LEU A 242 -15.22 1.04 28.19
N ASP A 243 -15.49 1.62 29.36
CA ASP A 243 -14.54 2.55 30.00
C ASP A 243 -13.27 1.84 30.52
N GLU A 244 -13.40 0.58 30.93
CA GLU A 244 -12.27 -0.27 31.32
C GLU A 244 -11.43 -0.66 30.10
N GLN A 245 -12.07 -1.02 28.99
CA GLN A 245 -11.39 -1.29 27.71
C GLN A 245 -10.61 -0.05 27.23
N LYS A 246 -11.22 1.14 27.24
CA LYS A 246 -10.56 2.39 26.84
C LYS A 246 -9.32 2.67 27.70
N ARG A 247 -9.42 2.47 29.01
CA ARG A 247 -8.28 2.63 29.92
C ARG A 247 -7.19 1.59 29.61
N PHE A 248 -7.56 0.33 29.45
CA PHE A 248 -6.65 -0.75 29.10
C PHE A 248 -5.88 -0.44 27.80
N TYR A 249 -6.56 -0.02 26.73
CA TYR A 249 -5.91 0.32 25.46
C TYR A 249 -4.93 1.49 25.59
N LYS A 250 -5.25 2.48 26.41
CA LYS A 250 -4.34 3.60 26.68
C LYS A 250 -3.09 3.13 27.44
N GLU A 251 -3.26 2.28 28.45
CA GLU A 251 -2.15 1.71 29.21
C GLU A 251 -1.25 0.83 28.33
N LEU A 252 -1.85 0.04 27.43
CA LEU A 252 -1.13 -0.76 26.45
C LEU A 252 -0.32 0.13 25.48
N GLU A 253 -0.91 1.21 24.97
CA GLU A 253 -0.22 2.18 24.11
C GLU A 253 1.00 2.80 24.82
N GLU A 254 0.85 3.19 26.09
CA GLU A 254 1.93 3.75 26.90
C GLU A 254 3.05 2.72 27.15
N LYS A 255 2.68 1.46 27.43
CA LYS A 255 3.63 0.36 27.63
C LYS A 255 4.49 0.12 26.38
N LEU A 256 3.86 0.02 25.21
CA LEU A 256 4.54 -0.26 23.94
C LEU A 256 5.47 0.90 23.53
N LYS A 257 5.06 2.15 23.76
CA LYS A 257 5.93 3.32 23.53
C LYS A 257 7.12 3.38 24.49
N GLY A 258 6.95 2.90 25.73
CA GLY A 258 8.02 2.86 26.73
C GLY A 258 9.11 1.85 26.38
N SER A 259 8.75 0.69 25.83
CA SER A 259 9.72 -0.34 25.40
C SER A 259 10.62 0.14 24.25
N GLU A 260 10.11 0.93 23.30
CA GLU A 260 10.89 1.47 22.18
C GLU A 260 11.96 2.50 22.60
N SER A 261 11.87 3.08 23.80
CA SER A 261 12.81 4.08 24.30
C SER A 261 13.95 3.51 25.16
N SER A 262 14.03 2.19 25.27
CA SER A 262 14.98 1.46 26.13
C SER A 262 16.07 0.70 25.36
N GLU A 263 16.04 0.74 24.03
CA GLU A 263 17.05 0.17 23.12
C GLU A 263 17.84 1.28 22.42
#